data_AF-A0A933TY96-F1
#
_entry.id   AF-A0A933TY96-F1
#
_cell.length_a   1.000
_cell.length_b   1.000
_cell.length_c   1.000
_cell.angle_alpha   90.00
_cell.angle_beta   90.00
_cell.angle_gamma   90.00
#
_symmetry.space_group_name_H-M   'P 1'
#
loop_
_entity.id
_entity.type
_entity.pdbx_description
1 polymer ?
#
loop_
_entity_poly.entity_id
_entity_poly.type
_entity_poly.pdbx_seq_one_letter_code
_entity_poly.pdbx_strand_id
1 'polypeptide(L)'
;MKDTPEKKLIPAFGKRLRQLRKERKLSQERLALIADCNPAYIGMVERGEKAISLRVIEKICRAMEIPPAELFQLSPIQSDKTSPEKIKEQFTLLVEQKDSYVLDMLSTMMDSLINYKKKNK
;
A
#
# COMPACT_ATOMS: atom_id res chain seq x y z
N MET A 1 -2.53 14.27 20.11
CA MET A 1 -3.25 14.29 18.81
C MET A 1 -3.54 12.83 18.45
N LYS A 2 -4.80 12.42 18.32
CA LYS A 2 -5.16 11.00 18.10
C LYS A 2 -4.83 10.58 16.67
N ASP A 3 -4.04 9.53 16.51
CA ASP A 3 -3.85 8.81 15.24
C ASP A 3 -5.09 7.94 14.99
N THR A 4 -6.12 8.51 14.38
CA THR A 4 -7.27 7.74 13.88
C THR A 4 -6.94 7.13 12.50
N PRO A 5 -7.51 5.95 12.16
CA PRO A 5 -7.29 5.27 10.87
C PRO A 5 -7.55 6.16 9.64
N GLU A 6 -8.48 7.12 9.75
CA GLU A 6 -8.78 8.11 8.70
C GLU A 6 -7.56 8.94 8.27
N LYS A 7 -6.62 9.22 9.19
CA LYS A 7 -5.41 10.00 8.87
C LYS A 7 -4.42 9.25 7.99
N LYS A 8 -4.51 7.93 7.85
CA LYS A 8 -3.60 7.15 6.99
C LYS A 8 -4.07 7.09 5.54
N LEU A 9 -5.38 7.14 5.29
CA LEU A 9 -5.95 6.92 3.96
C LEU A 9 -5.69 8.09 3.01
N ILE A 10 -5.96 9.32 3.44
CA ILE A 10 -5.81 10.52 2.59
C ILE A 10 -4.35 10.69 2.12
N PRO A 11 -3.32 10.61 2.99
CA PRO A 11 -1.93 10.68 2.54
C PRO A 11 -1.50 9.50 1.66
N ALA A 12 -2.00 8.28 1.93
CA ALA A 12 -1.71 7.11 1.09
C ALA A 12 -2.28 7.28 -0.32
N PHE A 13 -3.53 7.75 -0.43
CA PHE A 13 -4.15 8.09 -1.71
C PHE A 13 -3.37 9.17 -2.44
N GLY A 14 -3.01 10.26 -1.76
CA GLY A 14 -2.22 11.35 -2.35
C GLY A 14 -0.88 10.87 -2.92
N LYS A 15 -0.18 9.99 -2.20
CA LYS A 15 1.05 9.35 -2.67
C LYS A 15 0.81 8.49 -3.92
N ARG A 16 -0.25 7.68 -3.94
CA ARG A 16 -0.60 6.83 -5.08
C ARG A 16 -0.93 7.66 -6.32
N LEU A 17 -1.72 8.73 -6.16
CA LEU A 17 -2.00 9.68 -7.24
C LEU A 17 -0.71 10.29 -7.81
N ARG A 18 0.19 10.77 -6.93
CA ARG A 18 1.48 11.35 -7.34
C ARG A 18 2.34 10.35 -8.10
N GLN A 19 2.37 9.09 -7.65
CA GLN A 19 3.10 8.01 -8.31
C GLN A 19 2.58 7.80 -9.74
N LEU A 20 1.28 7.51 -9.88
CA LEU A 20 0.66 7.24 -11.19
C LEU A 20 0.79 8.43 -12.15
N ARG A 21 0.73 9.66 -11.64
CA ARG A 21 0.94 10.87 -12.44
C ARG A 21 2.37 10.93 -12.99
N LYS A 22 3.36 10.64 -12.16
CA LYS A 22 4.78 10.62 -12.56
C LYS A 22 5.10 9.51 -13.54
N GLU A 23 4.53 8.32 -13.37
CA GLU A 23 4.66 7.20 -14.32
C GLU A 23 4.15 7.59 -15.71
N ARG A 24 3.11 8.42 -15.78
CA ARG A 24 2.57 9.02 -17.03
C ARG A 24 3.31 10.28 -17.47
N LYS A 25 4.41 10.67 -16.81
CA LYS A 25 5.22 11.85 -17.12
C LYS A 25 4.43 13.17 -17.15
N LEU A 26 3.36 13.27 -16.36
CA LEU A 26 2.54 14.48 -16.27
C LEU A 26 3.04 15.39 -15.14
N SER A 27 3.09 16.71 -15.36
CA SER A 27 3.21 17.68 -14.27
C SER A 27 1.87 17.83 -13.53
N GLN A 28 1.87 18.49 -12.35
CA GLN A 28 0.62 18.76 -11.63
C GLN A 28 -0.29 19.68 -12.45
N GLU A 29 0.30 20.70 -13.10
CA GLU A 29 -0.36 21.64 -14.00
C GLU A 29 -0.95 20.91 -15.20
N ARG A 30 -0.19 20.00 -15.82
CA ARG A 30 -0.66 19.25 -16.98
C ARG A 30 -1.81 18.31 -16.62
N LEU A 31 -1.72 17.57 -15.51
CA LEU A 31 -2.81 16.72 -15.04
C LEU A 31 -4.06 17.57 -14.73
N ALA A 32 -3.88 18.67 -14.00
CA ALA A 32 -4.96 19.56 -13.63
C ALA A 32 -5.66 20.16 -14.86
N LEU A 33 -4.90 20.55 -15.87
CA LEU A 33 -5.43 21.07 -17.13
C LEU A 33 -6.30 20.02 -17.85
N ILE A 34 -5.79 18.79 -18.02
CA ILE A 34 -6.53 17.72 -18.71
C ILE A 34 -7.77 17.29 -17.91
N ALA A 35 -7.64 17.24 -16.58
CA ALA A 35 -8.71 16.86 -15.67
C ALA A 35 -9.66 18.01 -15.33
N ASP A 36 -9.53 19.19 -15.96
CA ASP A 36 -10.36 20.37 -15.67
C ASP A 36 -10.47 20.66 -14.16
N CYS A 37 -9.30 20.83 -13.55
CA CYS A 37 -9.09 20.99 -12.12
C CYS A 37 -8.09 22.13 -11.85
N ASN A 38 -8.10 22.65 -10.61
CA ASN A 38 -7.10 23.62 -10.18
C ASN A 38 -5.75 22.92 -9.88
N PRO A 39 -4.61 23.37 -10.45
CA PRO A 39 -3.29 22.78 -10.17
C PRO A 39 -2.90 22.76 -8.69
N ALA A 40 -3.21 23.83 -7.95
CA ALA A 40 -2.96 23.89 -6.51
C ALA A 40 -3.80 22.87 -5.75
N TYR A 41 -5.02 22.57 -6.21
CA TYR A 41 -5.86 21.52 -5.64
C TYR A 41 -5.28 20.13 -5.84
N ILE A 42 -4.78 19.82 -7.04
CA ILE A 42 -4.04 18.56 -7.28
C ILE A 42 -2.83 18.46 -6.34
N GLY A 43 -2.08 19.56 -6.16
CA GLY A 43 -0.96 19.60 -5.22
C GLY A 43 -1.36 19.31 -3.77
N MET A 44 -2.45 19.91 -3.28
CA MET A 44 -2.99 19.65 -1.94
C MET A 44 -3.43 18.19 -1.76
N VAL A 45 -4.07 17.59 -2.77
CA VAL A 45 -4.49 16.18 -2.75
C VAL A 45 -3.26 15.26 -2.70
N GLU A 46 -2.24 15.51 -3.52
CA GLU A 46 -1.03 14.69 -3.54
C GLU A 46 -0.23 14.72 -2.23
N ARG A 47 -0.28 15.84 -1.51
CA ARG A 47 0.34 15.97 -0.17
C ARG A 47 -0.55 15.42 0.95
N GLY A 48 -1.78 15.01 0.65
CA GLY A 48 -2.75 14.51 1.62
C GLY A 48 -3.38 15.61 2.50
N GLU A 49 -3.29 16.87 2.08
CA GLU A 49 -3.84 18.03 2.80
C GLU A 49 -5.35 18.19 2.58
N LYS A 50 -5.86 17.68 1.45
CA LYS A 50 -7.29 17.70 1.13
C LYS A 50 -7.79 16.33 0.69
N ALA A 51 -8.96 15.97 1.18
CA ALA A 51 -9.76 14.89 0.62
C ALA A 51 -10.24 15.28 -0.79
N ILE A 52 -10.46 14.26 -1.61
CA ILE A 52 -10.91 14.39 -3.00
C ILE A 52 -12.32 13.81 -3.15
N SER A 53 -13.15 14.45 -3.96
CA SER A 53 -14.49 13.93 -4.26
C SER A 53 -14.45 12.88 -5.37
N LEU A 54 -15.44 11.97 -5.40
CA LEU A 54 -15.58 10.97 -6.47
C LEU A 54 -15.66 11.58 -7.86
N ARG A 55 -16.30 12.75 -8.01
CA ARG A 55 -16.37 13.47 -9.30
C ARG A 55 -14.99 13.86 -9.81
N VAL A 56 -14.10 14.33 -8.93
CA VAL A 56 -12.74 14.68 -9.33
C VAL A 56 -11.91 13.42 -9.60
N ILE A 57 -12.10 12.35 -8.83
CA ILE A 57 -11.48 11.04 -9.12
C ILE A 57 -11.84 10.59 -10.54
N GLU A 58 -13.12 10.66 -10.93
CA GLU A 58 -13.54 10.32 -12.29
C GLU A 58 -12.82 11.15 -13.35
N LYS A 59 -12.74 12.48 -13.18
CA LYS A 59 -12.03 13.37 -14.10
C LYS A 59 -10.54 13.00 -14.21
N ILE A 60 -9.87 12.72 -13.09
CA ILE A 60 -8.46 12.31 -13.05
C ILE A 60 -8.27 10.96 -13.76
N CYS A 61 -9.13 9.98 -13.49
CA CYS A 61 -9.09 8.68 -14.15
C CYS A 61 -9.18 8.81 -15.67
N ARG A 62 -10.13 9.62 -16.17
CA ARG A 62 -10.27 9.91 -17.59
C ARG A 62 -9.03 10.61 -18.15
N ALA A 63 -8.51 11.62 -17.44
CA ALA A 63 -7.32 12.37 -17.85
C ALA A 63 -6.04 11.52 -17.93
N MET A 64 -5.95 10.47 -17.12
CA MET A 64 -4.82 9.55 -17.04
C MET A 64 -5.06 8.22 -17.77
N GLU A 65 -6.25 8.05 -18.35
CA GLU A 65 -6.70 6.82 -19.03
C GLU A 65 -6.54 5.56 -18.15
N ILE A 66 -7.02 5.63 -16.91
CA ILE A 66 -6.96 4.52 -15.96
C ILE A 66 -8.31 4.11 -15.39
N PRO A 67 -8.48 2.83 -15.03
CA PRO A 67 -9.57 2.42 -14.15
C PRO A 67 -9.38 3.01 -12.74
N PRO A 68 -10.47 3.38 -12.04
CA PRO A 68 -10.40 3.85 -10.65
C PRO A 68 -9.66 2.90 -9.70
N ALA A 69 -9.73 1.58 -9.96
CA ALA A 69 -9.05 0.57 -9.17
C ALA A 69 -7.54 0.84 -9.02
N GLU A 70 -6.87 1.37 -10.06
CA GLU A 70 -5.44 1.69 -9.99
C GLU A 70 -5.12 2.79 -8.96
N LEU A 71 -6.00 3.79 -8.80
CA LEU A 71 -5.85 4.83 -7.78
C LEU A 71 -6.01 4.30 -6.35
N PHE A 72 -6.78 3.21 -6.19
CA PHE A 72 -7.08 2.59 -4.90
C PHE A 72 -6.23 1.34 -4.61
N GLN A 73 -5.30 0.98 -5.49
CA GLN A 73 -4.20 0.05 -5.17
C GLN A 73 -3.21 0.73 -4.23
N LEU A 74 -3.68 1.01 -3.02
CA LEU A 74 -2.87 1.54 -1.95
C LEU A 74 -2.04 0.39 -1.39
N SER A 75 -0.75 0.63 -1.17
CA SER A 75 0.07 -0.29 -0.37
C SER A 75 -0.70 -0.59 0.92
N PRO A 76 -0.80 -1.87 1.34
CA PRO A 76 -1.55 -2.25 2.53
C PRO A 76 -1.23 -1.27 3.65
N ILE A 77 -2.26 -0.72 4.31
CA ILE A 77 -2.07 0.03 5.55
C ILE A 77 -1.17 -0.86 6.38
N GLN A 78 0.07 -0.45 6.61
CA GLN A 78 0.99 -1.17 7.46
C GLN A 78 0.32 -1.18 8.84
N SER A 79 -0.41 -2.25 9.13
CA SER A 79 -0.39 -2.85 10.44
C SER A 79 1.05 -3.31 10.60
N ASP A 80 1.89 -2.45 11.14
CA ASP A 80 3.19 -2.83 11.66
C ASP A 80 2.95 -3.94 12.68
N LYS A 81 3.08 -5.18 12.21
CA LYS A 81 3.43 -6.44 12.89
C LYS A 81 3.25 -7.59 11.91
N THR A 82 4.17 -8.54 11.94
CA THR A 82 3.94 -9.91 11.49
C THR A 82 2.75 -10.45 12.28
N SER A 83 1.53 -10.25 11.75
CA SER A 83 0.33 -10.74 12.40
C SER A 83 0.34 -12.27 12.30
N PRO A 84 -0.21 -13.00 13.29
CA PRO A 84 -0.29 -14.46 13.21
C PRO A 84 -0.89 -14.95 11.89
N GLU A 85 -1.85 -14.21 11.32
CA GLU A 85 -2.51 -14.51 10.06
C GLU A 85 -1.57 -14.37 8.87
N LYS A 86 -0.78 -13.28 8.82
CA LYS A 86 0.19 -13.06 7.74
C LYS A 86 1.35 -14.05 7.80
N ILE A 87 1.80 -14.42 9.01
CA ILE A 87 2.77 -15.50 9.20
C ILE A 87 2.19 -16.82 8.70
N LYS A 88 0.94 -17.12 9.06
CA LYS A 88 0.27 -18.35 8.66
C LYS A 88 0.16 -18.46 7.14
N GLU A 89 -0.23 -17.38 6.46
CA GLU A 89 -0.33 -17.34 5.00
C GLU A 89 1.04 -17.56 4.32
N GLN A 90 2.08 -16.85 4.78
CA GLN A 90 3.43 -17.03 4.26
C GLN A 90 3.97 -18.43 4.51
N PHE A 91 3.65 -19.02 5.66
CA PHE A 91 4.04 -20.38 6.02
C PHE A 91 3.33 -21.41 5.14
N THR A 92 2.03 -21.26 4.90
CA THR A 92 1.28 -22.14 3.99
C THR A 92 1.90 -22.15 2.59
N LEU A 93 2.17 -20.97 2.01
CA LEU A 93 2.79 -20.86 0.69
C LEU A 93 4.18 -21.51 0.62
N LEU A 94 4.92 -21.45 1.72
CA LEU A 94 6.27 -22.01 1.81
C LEU A 94 6.25 -23.54 1.96
N VAL A 95 5.29 -24.09 2.72
CA VAL A 95 5.12 -25.55 2.89
C VAL A 95 4.59 -26.23 1.62
N GLU A 96 3.84 -25.50 0.79
CA GLU A 96 3.42 -25.99 -0.53
C GLU A 96 4.60 -26.11 -1.53
N GLN A 97 5.74 -25.47 -1.25
CA GLN A 97 6.95 -25.68 -2.04
C GLN A 97 7.52 -27.06 -1.76
N LYS A 98 7.70 -27.87 -2.81
CA LYS A 98 8.21 -29.25 -2.68
C LYS A 98 9.74 -29.35 -2.53
N ASP A 99 10.40 -28.26 -2.12
CA ASP A 99 11.85 -28.24 -1.93
C ASP A 99 12.21 -28.74 -0.53
N SER A 100 12.73 -29.97 -0.44
CA SER A 100 13.07 -30.61 0.82
C SER A 100 14.13 -29.83 1.62
N TYR A 101 15.04 -29.13 0.96
CA TYR A 101 16.08 -28.36 1.64
C TYR A 101 15.51 -27.17 2.41
N VAL A 102 14.54 -26.48 1.78
CA VAL A 102 13.85 -25.35 2.40
C VAL A 102 13.03 -25.82 3.61
N LEU A 103 12.35 -26.96 3.50
CA LEU A 103 11.55 -27.54 4.58
C LEU A 103 12.42 -27.95 5.80
N ASP A 104 13.57 -28.59 5.56
CA ASP A 104 14.49 -29.00 6.63
C ASP A 104 15.09 -27.79 7.36
N MET A 105 15.46 -26.73 6.61
CA MET A 105 15.94 -25.48 7.19
C MET A 105 14.88 -24.84 8.10
N LEU A 106 13.62 -24.81 7.66
CA LEU A 106 12.51 -24.28 8.44
C LEU A 106 12.26 -25.08 9.72
N SER A 107 12.27 -26.42 9.64
CA SER A 107 12.15 -27.28 10.82
C SER A 107 13.22 -26.93 11.85
N THR A 108 14.48 -26.83 11.40
CA THR A 108 15.63 -26.51 12.25
C THR A 108 15.47 -25.14 12.93
N MET A 109 15.00 -24.13 12.19
CA MET A 109 14.74 -22.79 12.75
C MET A 109 13.59 -22.82 13.78
N MET A 110 12.49 -23.54 13.49
CA MET A 110 11.36 -23.66 14.41
C MET A 110 11.74 -24.33 15.72
N ASP A 111 12.51 -25.42 15.66
CA ASP A 111 12.99 -26.13 16.85
C ASP A 111 13.91 -25.24 17.70
N SER A 112 14.78 -24.47 17.05
CA SER A 112 15.66 -23.50 17.74
C SER A 112 14.85 -22.45 18.50
N LEU A 113 13.79 -21.92 17.90
CA LEU A 113 12.91 -20.92 18.53
C LEU A 113 12.07 -21.51 19.67
N ILE A 114 11.57 -22.74 19.53
CA ILE A 114 10.83 -23.46 20.58
C ILE A 114 11.74 -23.70 21.79
N ASN A 115 12.98 -24.13 21.55
CA ASN A 115 13.94 -24.40 22.61
C ASN A 115 14.41 -23.11 23.30
N TYR A 116 14.56 -22.01 22.57
CA TYR A 116 14.86 -20.69 23.15
C TYR A 116 13.81 -20.26 24.17
N LYS A 117 12.51 -20.47 23.89
CA LYS A 117 11.44 -20.16 24.85
C LYS A 117 11.44 -21.05 26.10
N LYS A 118 11.87 -22.31 25.98
CA LYS A 118 11.97 -23.23 27.12
C LYS A 118 13.14 -22.88 28.06
N LYS A 119 14.22 -22.31 27.52
CA LYS A 119 15.43 -21.97 28.29
C LYS A 119 15.34 -20.62 29.04
N ASN A 120 14.46 -19.72 28.59
CA ASN A 120 14.31 -18.36 29.12
C ASN A 120 12.96 -18.14 29.85
N LYS A 121 12.37 -19.22 30.37
CA LYS A 121 11.17 -19.21 31.19
C LYS A 121 11.46 -19.94 32.50
#